data_AF-K2GK89-F1
#
_entry.id   AF-K2GK89-F1
#
_cell.length_a   1.000
_cell.length_b   1.000
_cell.length_c   1.000
_cell.angle_alpha   90.00
_cell.angle_beta   90.00
_cell.angle_gamma   90.00
#
_symmetry.space_group_name_H-M   'P 1'
#
loop_
_entity.id
_entity.type
_entity.pdbx_description
1 polymer ?
#
loop_
_entity_poly.entity_id
_entity_poly.type
_entity_poly.pdbx_seq_one_letter_code
_entity_poly.pdbx_strand_id
1 'polypeptide(L)' 'MTDLHRLSIRELTEGLANAQFSSRELTQHYLKRIEKIDAQVKAYVTVTAEQALAQADAA' A
#
# COMPACT_ATOMS: atom_id res chain seq x y z
N MET A 1 11.83 7.17 7.37
CA MET A 1 10.50 6.56 7.12
C MET A 1 10.19 6.82 5.66
N THR A 2 10.26 5.79 4.83
CA THR A 2 10.08 5.87 3.38
C THR A 2 8.62 6.16 3.09
N ASP A 3 8.34 7.35 2.58
CA ASP A 3 7.00 7.81 2.26
C ASP A 3 6.58 7.20 0.92
N LEU A 4 6.41 5.88 0.87
CA LEU A 4 6.08 5.11 -0.36
C LEU A 4 4.88 5.70 -1.10
N HIS A 5 3.97 6.32 -0.36
CA HIS A 5 2.77 6.96 -0.88
C HIS A 5 2.99 8.32 -1.57
N ARG A 6 4.20 8.88 -1.50
CA ARG A 6 4.61 10.09 -2.24
C ARG A 6 5.25 9.78 -3.59
N LEU A 7 5.65 8.52 -3.79
CA LEU A 7 6.25 8.08 -5.03
C LEU A 7 5.18 8.03 -6.14
N SER A 8 5.57 8.41 -7.34
CA SER A 8 4.74 8.24 -8.53
C SER A 8 4.57 6.76 -8.85
N ILE A 9 3.53 6.40 -9.59
CA ILE A 9 3.29 5.01 -10.04
C ILE A 9 4.54 4.44 -10.73
N ARG A 10 5.23 5.26 -11.52
CA ARG A 10 6.49 4.89 -12.17
C ARG A 10 7.58 4.53 -11.15
N GLU A 11 7.79 5.36 -10.14
CA GLU A 11 8.79 5.14 -9.08
C GLU A 11 8.43 3.92 -8.22
N LEU A 12 7.14 3.67 -8.02
CA LEU A 12 6.67 2.46 -7.34
C LEU A 12 6.98 1.21 -8.15
N THR A 13 6.69 1.20 -9.45
CA THR A 13 7.01 0.08 -10.34
C THR A 13 8.52 -0.13 -10.44
N GLU A 14 9.31 0.94 -10.56
CA GLU A 14 10.78 0.85 -10.57
C GLU A 14 11.31 0.35 -9.22
N GLY A 15 10.78 0.80 -8.08
CA GLY A 15 11.16 0.30 -6.76
C GLY A 15 10.82 -1.17 -6.55
N LEU A 16 9.66 -1.63 -7.06
CA LEU A 16 9.25 -3.03 -7.05
C LEU A 16 10.19 -3.89 -7.92
N ALA A 17 10.51 -3.41 -9.12
CA ALA A 17 11.43 -4.08 -10.05
C ALA A 17 12.87 -4.14 -9.51
N ASN A 18 13.29 -3.11 -8.76
CA ASN A 18 14.58 -3.06 -8.07
C ASN A 18 14.58 -3.77 -6.71
N ALA A 19 13.50 -4.48 -6.34
CA ALA A 19 13.35 -5.18 -5.07
C ALA A 19 13.60 -4.30 -3.82
N GLN A 20 13.32 -3.00 -3.91
CA GLN A 20 13.43 -2.08 -2.77
C GLN A 20 12.31 -2.28 -1.75
N PHE A 21 11.18 -2.84 -2.19
CA PHE A 21 10.05 -3.23 -1.35
C PHE A 21 9.24 -4.28 -2.10
N SER A 22 8.56 -5.14 -1.34
CA SER A 22 7.67 -6.16 -1.90
C SER A 22 6.26 -5.62 -2.12
N SER A 23 5.50 -6.22 -3.03
CA SER A 23 4.06 -5.95 -3.24
C SER A 23 3.30 -5.98 -1.89
N ARG A 24 3.63 -6.97 -1.05
CA ARG A 24 3.07 -7.13 0.30
C ARG A 24 3.42 -5.97 1.25
N GLU A 25 4.64 -5.44 1.20
CA GLU A 25 5.07 -4.32 2.04
C GLU A 25 4.39 -3.01 1.61
N LEU A 26 4.27 -2.80 0.29
CA LEU A 26 3.58 -1.65 -0.27
C LEU A 26 2.11 -1.64 0.17
N THR A 27 1.41 -2.77 0.01
CA THR A 27 0.01 -2.92 0.44
C THR A 27 -0.17 -2.72 1.94
N GLN A 28 0.68 -3.33 2.78
CA GLN A 28 0.65 -3.12 4.23
C GLN A 28 0.86 -1.65 4.61
N HIS A 29 1.76 -0.95 3.92
CA HIS A 29 2.03 0.45 4.17
C HIS A 29 0.78 1.31 3.89
N TYR A 30 0.07 1.06 2.79
CA TYR A 30 -1.19 1.78 2.51
C TYR A 30 -2.29 1.44 3.50
N LEU A 31 -2.47 0.17 3.86
CA LEU A 31 -3.49 -0.25 4.84
C LEU A 31 -3.28 0.44 6.20
N LYS A 32 -2.06 0.45 6.73
CA LYS A 32 -1.74 1.16 7.99
C LYS A 32 -2.04 2.66 7.92
N ARG A 33 -1.92 3.25 6.73
CA ARG A 33 -2.23 4.66 6.49
C ARG A 33 -3.73 4.91 6.48
N ILE A 34 -4.48 4.03 5.80
CA ILE A 34 -5.94 4.03 5.78
C ILE A 34 -6.46 3.92 7.21
N GLU A 35 -5.99 2.97 8.01
CA GLU A 35 -6.43 2.81 9.41
C GLU A 35 -6.23 4.08 10.27
N LYS A 36 -5.16 4.85 10.03
CA LYS A 36 -4.85 6.06 10.80
C LYS A 36 -5.61 7.30 10.32
N ILE A 37 -5.85 7.41 9.02
CA ILE A 37 -6.33 8.65 8.38
C ILE A 37 -7.81 8.55 8.03
N ASP A 38 -8.30 7.38 7.64
CA ASP A 38 -9.67 7.19 7.16
C ASP A 38 -10.71 7.45 8.25
N ALA A 39 -10.37 7.28 9.53
CA ALA A 39 -11.26 7.70 10.63
C ALA A 39 -11.65 9.19 10.56
N GLN A 40 -10.79 10.03 9.98
CA GLN A 40 -11.02 11.47 9.80
C GLN A 40 -11.55 11.80 8.41
N VAL A 41 -11.04 11.14 7.37
CA VAL A 41 -11.38 11.44 5.97
C VAL A 41 -12.68 10.76 5.54
N LYS A 42 -12.98 9.57 6.08
CA LYS A 42 -14.14 8.73 5.73
C LYS A 42 -14.22 8.50 4.21
N ALA A 43 -13.09 8.21 3.59
CA ALA A 43 -12.99 7.99 2.15
C ALA A 43 -13.39 6.55 1.77
N TYR A 44 -13.18 5.59 2.67
CA TYR A 44 -13.48 4.18 2.43
C TYR A 44 -14.76 3.75 3.14
N VAL A 45 -15.64 3.08 2.41
CA VAL A 45 -16.85 2.46 2.99
C VAL A 45 -16.51 1.10 3.62
N THR A 46 -15.68 0.32 2.93
CA THR A 46 -15.22 -1.00 3.38
C THR A 46 -13.75 -1.18 3.03
N VAL A 47 -12.94 -1.54 4.02
CA VAL A 47 -11.50 -1.81 3.82
C VAL A 47 -11.27 -3.32 3.83
N THR A 48 -10.86 -3.89 2.71
CA THR A 48 -10.62 -5.34 2.53
C THR A 48 -9.15 -5.69 2.70
N ALA A 49 -8.62 -5.49 3.91
CA ALA A 49 -7.19 -5.65 4.20
C ALA A 49 -6.65 -7.06 3.86
N GLU A 50 -7.37 -8.11 4.25
CA GLU A 50 -6.94 -9.50 4.03
C GLU A 50 -6.88 -9.86 2.54
N GLN A 51 -7.88 -9.48 1.75
CA GLN A 51 -7.91 -9.69 0.30
C GLN A 51 -6.80 -8.90 -0.40
N ALA A 52 -6.56 -7.66 0.02
CA ALA A 52 -5.49 -6.83 -0.54
C ALA A 52 -4.12 -7.47 -0.29
N LEU A 53 -3.89 -8.03 0.90
CA LEU A 53 -2.67 -8.75 1.22
C LEU A 53 -2.53 -10.05 0.42
N ALA A 54 -3.59 -10.82 0.26
CA ALA A 54 -3.58 -12.05 -0.54
C ALA A 54 -3.26 -11.78 -2.01
N GLN A 55 -3.82 -10.70 -2.59
CA GLN A 55 -3.48 -10.28 -3.95
C GLN A 55 -2.04 -9.83 -4.08
N ALA A 56 -1.52 -9.13 -3.07
CA ALA A 56 -0.13 -8.69 -3.05
C ALA A 56 0.88 -9.83 -2.89
N ASP A 57 0.48 -10.95 -2.27
CA ASP A 57 1.31 -12.16 -2.15
C ASP A 57 1.31 -12.99 -3.45
N ALA A 58 0.25 -12.86 -4.27
CA ALA A 58 0.10 -13.56 -5.54
C ALA A 58 0.72 -12.83 -6.75
N ALA A 59 1.26 -11.62 -6.56
CA ALA A 59 1.83 -10.74 -7.59
C ALA A 59 3.35 -10.76 -7.59
#